data_AF-A0A941KJL3-F1
#
_entry.id   AF-A0A941KJL3-F1
#
_cell.length_a   1.000
_cell.length_b   1.000
_cell.length_c   1.000
_cell.angle_alpha   90.00
_cell.angle_beta   90.00
_cell.angle_gamma   90.00
#
_symmetry.space_group_name_H-M   'P 1'
#
loop_
_entity.id
_entity.type
_entity.pdbx_description
1 polymer ?
#
loop_
_entity_poly.entity_id
_entity_poly.type
_entity_poly.pdbx_seq_one_letter_code
_entity_poly.pdbx_strand_id
1 'polypeptide(L)'
;MYGPYLYAALTALTVAAALFVRWMAARNALTEEAREEWQDRCEVKPKTIKGVEKATFERIYISAHEPRWALYAAATLIGAVLISVPASVGLMLLWPVIVLGLDGGPWYDVGYYPWMFYMFFGMCGSWAFVGYVAARLHHQRRPESYNAALARARGEPLDDVVIPRKRPAWAKKARPVSSTVAKPNLPAENETE
;
A
#
# COMPACT_ATOMS: atom_id res chain seq x y z
N MET A 1 7.36 -40.31 -2.41
CA MET A 1 6.24 -39.41 -2.05
C MET A 1 6.80 -38.02 -1.82
N TYR A 2 6.33 -37.01 -2.55
CA TYR A 2 6.74 -35.64 -2.29
C TYR A 2 6.12 -35.16 -0.97
N GLY A 3 6.89 -34.39 -0.17
CA GLY A 3 6.41 -33.87 1.10
C GLY A 3 5.33 -32.78 0.94
N PRO A 4 4.44 -32.58 1.94
CA PRO A 4 3.37 -31.58 1.89
C PRO A 4 3.85 -30.15 1.58
N TYR A 5 5.08 -29.82 1.96
CA TYR A 5 5.71 -28.53 1.66
C TYR A 5 5.91 -28.27 0.15
N LEU A 6 6.21 -29.31 -0.64
CA LEU A 6 6.36 -29.15 -2.08
C LEU A 6 5.02 -28.81 -2.73
N TYR A 7 3.96 -29.50 -2.33
CA TYR A 7 2.61 -29.21 -2.82
C TYR A 7 2.18 -27.79 -2.45
N ALA A 8 2.41 -27.35 -1.21
CA ALA A 8 2.12 -25.98 -0.80
C ALA A 8 2.90 -24.95 -1.63
N ALA A 9 4.19 -25.18 -1.88
CA ALA A 9 5.02 -24.31 -2.70
C ALA A 9 4.51 -24.25 -4.16
N LEU A 10 4.22 -25.39 -4.77
CA LEU A 10 3.68 -25.45 -6.13
C LEU A 10 2.32 -24.76 -6.26
N THR A 11 1.42 -24.94 -5.28
CA THR A 11 0.15 -24.23 -5.25
C THR A 11 0.36 -22.73 -5.14
N ALA A 12 1.22 -22.28 -4.23
CA ALA A 12 1.53 -20.85 -4.07
C ALA A 12 2.11 -20.24 -5.35
N LEU A 13 3.03 -20.94 -6.02
CA LEU A 13 3.62 -20.49 -7.29
C LEU A 13 2.61 -20.47 -8.43
N THR A 14 1.71 -21.45 -8.48
CA THR A 14 0.63 -21.49 -9.49
C THR A 14 -0.33 -20.32 -9.32
N VAL A 15 -0.74 -20.03 -8.08
CA VAL A 15 -1.59 -18.87 -7.76
C VAL A 15 -0.85 -17.56 -8.06
N ALA A 16 0.44 -17.46 -7.72
CA ALA A 16 1.25 -16.28 -8.03
C ALA A 16 1.35 -16.04 -9.55
N ALA A 17 1.56 -17.11 -10.34
CA ALA A 17 1.58 -17.03 -11.78
C ALA A 17 0.23 -16.56 -12.36
N ALA A 18 -0.89 -17.11 -11.86
CA ALA A 18 -2.23 -16.70 -12.29
C ALA A 18 -2.51 -15.21 -11.99
N LEU A 19 -2.13 -14.73 -10.80
CA LEU A 19 -2.26 -13.32 -10.43
C LEU A 19 -1.37 -12.40 -11.28
N PHE A 20 -0.16 -12.85 -11.59
CA PHE A 20 0.76 -12.11 -12.46
C PHE A 20 0.24 -12.03 -13.89
N VAL A 21 -0.24 -13.14 -14.46
CA VAL A 21 -0.88 -13.18 -15.79
C VAL A 21 -2.10 -12.27 -15.82
N ARG A 22 -2.95 -12.29 -14.79
CA ARG A 22 -4.09 -11.38 -14.65
C ARG A 22 -3.66 -9.91 -14.65
N TRP A 23 -2.61 -9.56 -13.90
CA TRP A 23 -2.08 -8.19 -13.88
C TRP A 23 -1.53 -7.77 -15.25
N MET A 24 -0.78 -8.64 -15.94
CA MET A 24 -0.28 -8.38 -17.29
C MET A 24 -1.42 -8.17 -18.30
N ALA A 25 -2.43 -9.05 -18.29
CA ALA A 25 -3.58 -8.94 -19.17
C ALA A 25 -4.34 -7.63 -18.95
N ALA A 26 -4.61 -7.28 -17.69
CA ALA A 26 -5.25 -6.01 -17.35
C ALA A 26 -4.42 -4.79 -17.79
N ARG A 27 -3.10 -4.84 -17.63
CA ARG A 27 -2.21 -3.75 -18.05
C ARG A 27 -2.19 -3.57 -19.57
N ASN A 28 -2.23 -4.66 -20.33
CA ASN A 28 -2.31 -4.61 -21.79
C ASN A 28 -3.64 -4.00 -22.24
N ALA A 29 -4.77 -4.47 -21.69
CA ALA A 29 -6.09 -3.90 -21.98
C ALA A 29 -6.16 -2.40 -21.65
N LEU A 30 -5.63 -1.98 -20.49
CA LEU A 30 -5.56 -0.56 -20.10
C LEU A 30 -4.72 0.29 -21.06
N THR A 31 -3.77 -0.31 -21.76
CA THR A 31 -2.95 0.41 -22.75
C THR A 31 -3.75 0.71 -24.01
N GLU A 32 -4.61 -0.22 -24.42
CA GLU A 32 -5.54 -0.03 -25.53
C GLU A 32 -6.60 1.02 -25.16
N GLU A 33 -7.24 0.86 -24.00
CA GLU A 33 -8.21 1.83 -23.47
C GLU A 33 -7.62 3.25 -23.36
N ALA A 34 -6.37 3.37 -22.90
CA ALA A 34 -5.71 4.68 -22.79
C ALA A 34 -5.54 5.39 -24.15
N ARG A 35 -5.32 4.61 -25.22
CA ARG A 35 -5.17 5.14 -26.59
C ARG A 35 -6.50 5.60 -27.15
N GLU A 36 -7.56 4.84 -26.92
CA GLU A 36 -8.93 5.17 -27.31
C GLU A 36 -9.42 6.42 -26.56
N GLU A 37 -9.23 6.47 -25.24
CA GLU A 37 -9.57 7.63 -24.41
C GLU A 37 -8.79 8.88 -24.83
N TRP A 38 -7.53 8.73 -25.25
CA TRP A 38 -6.76 9.85 -25.81
C TRP A 38 -7.37 10.39 -27.10
N GLN A 39 -7.78 9.51 -28.01
CA GLN A 39 -8.43 9.88 -29.27
C GLN A 39 -9.77 10.59 -29.01
N ASP A 40 -10.63 10.01 -28.15
CA ASP A 40 -11.91 10.62 -27.78
C ASP A 40 -11.71 12.01 -27.15
N ARG A 41 -10.68 12.18 -26.30
CA ARG A 41 -10.37 13.49 -25.72
C ARG A 41 -9.84 14.50 -26.72
N CYS A 42 -9.18 14.07 -27.78
CA CYS A 42 -8.78 14.98 -28.86
C CYS A 42 -10.00 15.52 -29.62
N GLU A 43 -11.04 14.70 -29.79
CA GLU A 43 -12.25 15.04 -30.55
C GLU A 43 -13.28 15.79 -29.69
N VAL A 44 -13.60 15.26 -28.51
CA VAL A 44 -14.75 15.72 -27.71
C VAL A 44 -14.35 16.73 -26.64
N LYS A 45 -13.17 16.56 -26.01
CA LYS A 45 -12.75 17.36 -24.83
C LYS A 45 -11.29 17.79 -24.87
N PRO A 46 -10.84 18.53 -25.91
CA PRO A 46 -9.43 18.87 -26.10
C PRO A 46 -8.85 19.72 -24.97
N LYS A 47 -9.68 20.48 -24.25
CA LYS A 47 -9.27 21.26 -23.06
C LYS A 47 -8.71 20.38 -21.93
N THR A 48 -9.11 19.11 -21.83
CA THR A 48 -8.70 18.21 -20.74
C THR A 48 -7.26 17.69 -20.89
N ILE A 49 -6.72 17.71 -22.10
CA ILE A 49 -5.39 17.19 -22.44
C ILE A 49 -4.45 18.27 -22.98
N LYS A 50 -4.87 19.54 -22.93
CA LYS A 50 -4.08 20.68 -23.46
C LYS A 50 -2.70 20.72 -22.79
N GLY A 51 -1.65 20.69 -23.61
CA GLY A 51 -0.26 20.76 -23.13
C GLY A 51 0.31 19.43 -22.61
N VAL A 52 -0.45 18.34 -22.65
CA VAL A 52 0.01 17.00 -22.27
C VAL A 52 0.40 16.23 -23.53
N GLU A 53 1.53 15.54 -23.49
CA GLU A 53 1.92 14.61 -24.55
C GLU A 53 1.17 13.27 -24.42
N LYS A 54 0.80 12.66 -25.56
CA LYS A 54 0.13 11.34 -25.61
C LYS A 54 0.81 10.28 -24.72
N ALA A 55 2.13 10.14 -24.81
CA ALA A 55 2.88 9.17 -24.01
C ALA A 55 2.78 9.44 -22.50
N THR A 56 2.74 10.71 -22.11
CA THR A 56 2.57 11.13 -20.71
C THR A 56 1.14 10.83 -20.23
N PHE A 57 0.13 11.07 -21.06
CA PHE A 57 -1.26 10.74 -20.76
C PHE A 57 -1.47 9.24 -20.55
N GLU A 58 -0.99 8.40 -21.49
CA GLU A 58 -1.11 6.94 -21.40
C GLU A 58 -0.46 6.41 -20.12
N ARG A 59 0.75 6.89 -19.79
CA ARG A 59 1.44 6.53 -18.56
C ARG A 59 0.63 6.87 -17.31
N ILE A 60 0.07 8.09 -17.26
CA ILE A 60 -0.76 8.53 -16.12
C ILE A 60 -2.02 7.65 -16.02
N TYR A 61 -2.71 7.42 -17.14
CA TYR A 61 -3.93 6.60 -17.20
C TYR A 61 -3.70 5.19 -16.70
N ILE A 62 -2.68 4.49 -17.22
CA ILE A 62 -2.34 3.13 -16.82
C ILE A 62 -1.97 3.10 -15.34
N SER A 63 -1.12 4.02 -14.88
CA SER A 63 -0.65 4.03 -13.49
C SER A 63 -1.76 4.25 -12.46
N ALA A 64 -2.85 4.92 -12.86
CA ALA A 64 -4.00 5.20 -12.00
C ALA A 64 -4.98 4.02 -11.92
N HIS A 65 -5.10 3.21 -12.98
CA HIS A 65 -6.11 2.16 -13.10
C HIS A 65 -5.55 0.73 -13.01
N GLU A 66 -4.23 0.54 -13.04
CA GLU A 66 -3.64 -0.80 -12.96
C GLU A 66 -4.04 -1.56 -11.66
N PRO A 67 -4.38 -2.86 -11.73
CA PRO A 67 -4.73 -3.65 -10.54
C PRO A 67 -3.47 -4.08 -9.76
N ARG A 68 -2.81 -3.11 -9.13
CA ARG A 68 -1.52 -3.27 -8.43
C ARG A 68 -1.56 -4.36 -7.36
N TRP A 69 -2.69 -4.51 -6.69
CA TRP A 69 -2.88 -5.52 -5.64
C TRP A 69 -2.51 -6.93 -6.12
N ALA A 70 -2.80 -7.27 -7.39
CA ALA A 70 -2.51 -8.59 -7.94
C ALA A 70 -1.00 -8.83 -8.04
N LEU A 71 -0.24 -7.80 -8.46
CA LEU A 71 1.22 -7.86 -8.52
C LEU A 71 1.83 -8.03 -7.12
N TYR A 72 1.37 -7.26 -6.14
CA TYR A 72 1.89 -7.36 -4.77
C TYR A 72 1.47 -8.66 -4.07
N ALA A 73 0.27 -9.19 -4.36
CA ALA A 73 -0.16 -10.50 -3.88
C ALA A 73 0.70 -11.63 -4.47
N ALA A 74 0.97 -11.60 -5.78
CA ALA A 74 1.88 -12.54 -6.43
C ALA A 74 3.30 -12.47 -5.84
N ALA A 75 3.82 -11.25 -5.65
CA ALA A 75 5.13 -11.03 -5.03
C ALA A 75 5.19 -11.54 -3.58
N THR A 76 4.09 -11.40 -2.82
CA THR A 76 4.00 -11.91 -1.44
C THR A 76 4.08 -13.43 -1.42
N LEU A 77 3.35 -14.12 -2.31
CA LEU A 77 3.38 -15.58 -2.40
C LEU A 77 4.76 -16.10 -2.79
N ILE A 78 5.40 -15.48 -3.79
CA ILE A 78 6.77 -15.82 -4.19
C ILE A 78 7.73 -15.57 -3.03
N GLY A 79 7.62 -14.42 -2.37
CA GLY A 79 8.44 -14.08 -1.20
C GLY A 79 8.26 -15.07 -0.04
N ALA A 80 7.04 -15.54 0.22
CA ALA A 80 6.76 -16.54 1.25
C ALA A 80 7.43 -17.89 0.92
N VAL A 81 7.41 -18.32 -0.34
CA VAL A 81 8.12 -19.54 -0.78
C VAL A 81 9.64 -19.36 -0.61
N LEU A 82 10.19 -18.25 -1.09
CA LEU A 82 11.63 -17.97 -1.04
C LEU A 82 12.15 -17.83 0.39
N ILE A 83 11.38 -17.21 1.30
CA ILE A 83 11.80 -17.02 2.69
C ILE A 83 11.72 -18.31 3.50
N SER A 84 10.96 -19.32 3.07
CA SER A 84 10.68 -20.51 3.90
C SER A 84 11.96 -21.30 4.26
N VAL A 85 12.88 -21.48 3.32
CA VAL A 85 14.17 -22.17 3.57
C VAL A 85 15.07 -21.37 4.51
N PRO A 86 15.44 -20.10 4.22
CA PRO A 86 16.29 -19.32 5.11
C PRO A 86 15.63 -19.04 6.47
N ALA A 87 14.30 -18.88 6.53
CA ALA A 87 13.59 -18.77 7.80
C ALA A 87 13.70 -20.05 8.63
N SER A 88 13.53 -21.24 8.01
CA SER A 88 13.69 -22.51 8.72
C SER A 88 15.08 -22.66 9.32
N VAL A 89 16.12 -22.38 8.52
CA VAL A 89 17.52 -22.43 8.96
C VAL A 89 17.79 -21.39 10.04
N GLY A 90 17.35 -20.15 9.83
CA GLY A 90 17.52 -19.07 10.80
C GLY A 90 16.86 -19.36 12.15
N LEU A 91 15.63 -19.90 12.13
CA LEU A 91 14.93 -20.30 13.34
C LEU A 91 15.66 -21.43 14.07
N MET A 92 16.15 -22.44 13.35
CA MET A 92 16.96 -23.53 13.94
C MET A 92 18.23 -23.00 14.60
N LEU A 93 18.93 -22.05 13.96
CA LEU A 93 20.16 -21.45 14.50
C LEU A 93 19.90 -20.50 15.67
N LEU A 94 18.75 -19.84 15.70
CA LEU A 94 18.39 -18.90 16.75
C LEU A 94 17.89 -19.61 18.02
N TRP A 95 17.32 -20.81 17.92
CA TRP A 95 16.77 -21.53 19.07
C TRP A 95 17.77 -21.75 20.22
N PRO A 96 19.00 -22.25 20.00
CA PRO A 96 19.99 -22.41 21.07
C PRO A 96 20.32 -21.09 21.78
N VAL A 97 20.31 -19.96 21.06
CA VAL A 97 20.56 -18.63 21.63
C VAL A 97 19.43 -18.21 22.56
N ILE A 98 18.17 -18.52 22.19
CA ILE A 98 17.00 -18.24 23.02
C ILE A 98 17.04 -19.08 24.30
N VAL A 99 17.33 -20.37 24.18
CA VAL A 99 17.31 -21.31 25.32
C VAL A 99 18.51 -21.11 26.24
N LEU A 100 19.64 -20.56 25.78
CA LEU A 100 20.81 -20.29 26.61
C LEU A 100 20.50 -19.41 27.83
N GLY A 101 19.52 -18.50 27.71
CA GLY A 101 19.09 -17.63 28.80
C GLY A 101 17.92 -18.19 29.63
N LEU A 102 17.41 -19.36 29.28
CA LEU A 102 16.38 -20.07 30.01
C LEU A 102 17.08 -21.17 30.82
N ASP A 103 16.66 -21.43 32.07
CA ASP A 103 17.11 -22.61 32.81
C ASP A 103 16.57 -23.88 32.13
N GLY A 104 17.27 -24.27 31.07
CA GLY A 104 16.82 -25.18 30.03
C GLY A 104 16.86 -26.62 30.51
N GLY A 105 15.79 -27.06 31.19
CA GLY A 105 15.54 -28.48 31.38
C GLY A 105 15.30 -29.20 30.04
N PRO A 106 15.25 -30.56 30.03
CA PRO A 106 15.10 -31.37 28.81
C PRO A 106 13.88 -31.03 27.93
N TRP A 107 12.90 -30.33 28.48
CA TRP A 107 11.67 -29.89 27.79
C TRP A 107 11.91 -28.87 26.66
N TYR A 108 13.09 -28.26 26.57
CA TYR A 108 13.47 -27.31 25.51
C TYR A 108 14.25 -27.97 24.36
N ASP A 109 14.49 -29.28 24.43
CA ASP A 109 15.18 -30.00 23.37
C ASP A 109 14.37 -29.99 22.06
N VAL A 110 15.07 -30.20 20.95
CA VAL A 110 14.48 -30.28 19.62
C VAL A 110 13.44 -31.41 19.60
N GLY A 111 12.23 -31.10 19.13
CA GLY A 111 11.12 -32.06 19.04
C GLY A 111 10.14 -32.01 20.21
N TYR A 112 10.43 -31.27 21.28
CA TYR A 112 9.43 -31.01 22.32
C TYR A 112 8.49 -29.84 21.96
N TYR A 113 7.39 -29.71 22.70
CA TYR A 113 6.35 -28.71 22.43
C TYR A 113 6.89 -27.28 22.33
N PRO A 114 7.74 -26.76 23.25
CA PRO A 114 8.24 -25.39 23.15
C PRO A 114 8.97 -25.12 21.83
N TRP A 115 9.81 -26.07 21.39
CA TRP A 115 10.52 -25.97 20.12
C TRP A 115 9.55 -25.99 18.92
N MET A 116 8.57 -26.89 18.94
CA MET A 116 7.55 -26.97 17.88
C MET A 116 6.72 -25.67 17.78
N PHE A 117 6.30 -25.13 18.93
CA PHE A 117 5.58 -23.85 19.00
C PHE A 117 6.42 -22.71 18.44
N TYR A 118 7.69 -22.62 18.84
CA TYR A 118 8.62 -21.63 18.35
C TYR A 118 8.83 -21.73 16.83
N MET A 119 9.08 -22.93 16.31
CA MET A 119 9.28 -23.14 14.86
C MET A 119 8.02 -22.76 14.07
N PHE A 120 6.84 -23.17 14.54
CA PHE A 120 5.57 -22.87 13.88
C PHE A 120 5.30 -21.36 13.84
N PHE A 121 5.30 -20.69 15.00
CA PHE A 121 5.01 -19.26 15.07
C PHE A 121 6.12 -18.39 14.49
N GLY A 122 7.38 -18.82 14.59
CA GLY A 122 8.51 -18.17 13.92
C GLY A 122 8.37 -18.22 12.40
N MET A 123 7.91 -19.35 11.86
CA MET A 123 7.64 -19.48 10.43
C MET A 123 6.46 -18.59 10.01
N CYS A 124 5.35 -18.62 10.75
CA CYS A 124 4.21 -17.72 10.52
C CYS A 124 4.63 -16.24 10.57
N GLY A 125 5.48 -15.87 11.54
CA GLY A 125 6.05 -14.52 11.66
C GLY A 125 6.89 -14.13 10.46
N SER A 126 7.67 -15.06 9.91
CA SER A 126 8.48 -14.83 8.70
C SER A 126 7.60 -14.55 7.47
N TRP A 127 6.51 -15.31 7.28
CA TRP A 127 5.54 -15.03 6.22
C TRP A 127 4.79 -13.72 6.44
N ALA A 128 4.38 -13.43 7.68
CA ALA A 128 3.74 -12.17 8.03
C ALA A 128 4.67 -10.98 7.76
N PHE A 129 5.97 -11.13 7.99
CA PHE A 129 6.97 -10.11 7.67
C PHE A 129 7.05 -9.84 6.16
N VAL A 130 7.07 -10.89 5.32
CA VAL A 130 7.00 -10.73 3.86
C VAL A 130 5.72 -9.99 3.46
N GLY A 131 4.58 -10.38 4.01
CA GLY A 131 3.30 -9.69 3.77
C GLY A 131 3.32 -8.23 4.20
N TYR A 132 3.93 -7.91 5.36
CA TYR A 132 4.11 -6.55 5.84
C TYR A 132 4.98 -5.72 4.88
N VAL A 133 6.11 -6.25 4.41
CA VAL A 133 6.98 -5.57 3.44
C VAL A 133 6.24 -5.31 2.13
N ALA A 134 5.52 -6.30 1.60
CA ALA A 134 4.74 -6.14 0.38
C ALA A 134 3.61 -5.11 0.54
N ALA A 135 2.88 -5.15 1.66
CA ALA A 135 1.84 -4.16 1.97
C ALA A 135 2.44 -2.75 2.12
N ARG A 136 3.56 -2.61 2.82
CA ARG A 136 4.27 -1.33 2.97
C ARG A 136 4.68 -0.77 1.63
N LEU A 137 5.28 -1.59 0.75
CA LEU A 137 5.66 -1.16 -0.60
C LEU A 137 4.44 -0.78 -1.45
N HIS A 138 3.34 -1.53 -1.36
CA HIS A 138 2.09 -1.21 -2.02
C HIS A 138 1.53 0.15 -1.58
N HIS A 139 1.56 0.44 -0.27
CA HIS A 139 1.08 1.71 0.26
C HIS A 139 2.02 2.89 -0.04
N GLN A 140 3.33 2.69 0.01
CA GLN A 140 4.32 3.72 -0.30
C GLN A 140 4.36 4.09 -1.78
N ARG A 141 4.12 3.12 -2.67
CA ARG A 141 4.11 3.32 -4.12
C ARG A 141 2.71 3.61 -4.67
N ARG A 142 1.79 4.10 -3.83
CA ARG A 142 0.45 4.49 -4.29
C ARG A 142 0.60 5.59 -5.34
N PRO A 143 0.02 5.40 -6.53
CA PRO A 143 0.04 6.43 -7.55
C PRO A 143 -0.76 7.62 -7.05
N GLU A 144 -0.39 8.80 -7.53
CA GLU A 144 -1.25 9.95 -7.40
C GLU A 144 -2.59 9.70 -8.10
N SER A 145 -3.65 10.39 -7.64
CA SER A 145 -4.94 10.31 -8.32
C SER A 145 -4.83 10.79 -9.76
N TYR A 146 -5.56 10.14 -10.67
CA TYR A 146 -5.55 10.46 -12.10
C TYR A 146 -5.69 11.96 -12.38
N ASN A 147 -6.66 12.62 -11.72
CA ASN A 147 -6.93 14.04 -11.92
C ASN A 147 -5.77 14.93 -11.44
N ALA A 148 -5.14 14.62 -10.31
CA ALA A 148 -4.03 15.42 -9.80
C ALA A 148 -2.77 15.22 -10.64
N ALA A 149 -2.50 13.99 -11.09
CA ALA A 149 -1.41 13.70 -12.02
C ALA A 149 -1.60 14.39 -13.39
N LEU A 150 -2.83 14.40 -13.91
CA LEU A 150 -3.17 15.08 -15.16
C LEU A 150 -3.10 16.61 -15.02
N ALA A 151 -3.58 17.18 -13.91
CA ALA A 151 -3.46 18.60 -13.62
C ALA A 151 -1.99 19.04 -13.54
N ARG A 152 -1.14 18.26 -12.86
CA ARG A 152 0.32 18.49 -12.84
C ARG A 152 0.91 18.45 -14.25
N ALA A 153 0.54 17.46 -15.06
CA ALA A 153 1.04 17.34 -16.43
C ALA A 153 0.64 18.55 -17.31
N ARG A 154 -0.47 19.22 -17.00
CA ARG A 154 -0.91 20.46 -17.65
C ARG A 154 -0.23 21.72 -17.13
N GLY A 155 0.52 21.63 -16.03
CA GLY A 155 1.10 22.80 -15.35
C GLY A 155 0.08 23.60 -14.53
N GLU A 156 -1.05 23.01 -14.18
CA GLU A 156 -2.03 23.65 -13.29
C GLU A 156 -1.51 23.62 -11.83
N PRO A 157 -1.65 24.73 -11.07
CA PRO A 157 -1.24 24.77 -9.66
C PRO A 157 -2.07 23.76 -8.85
N LEU A 158 -1.40 22.84 -8.15
CA LEU A 158 -2.04 21.74 -7.41
C LEU A 158 -2.78 22.21 -6.15
N ASP A 159 -2.66 23.47 -5.74
CA ASP A 159 -3.33 24.03 -4.55
C ASP A 159 -4.87 23.96 -4.66
N ASP A 160 -5.42 23.92 -5.89
CA ASP A 160 -6.86 23.87 -6.14
C ASP A 160 -7.44 22.44 -6.26
N VAL A 161 -6.62 21.40 -6.41
CA VAL A 161 -7.11 20.02 -6.41
C VAL A 161 -7.22 19.54 -4.97
N VAL A 162 -8.20 20.08 -4.25
CA VAL A 162 -8.65 19.56 -2.96
C VAL A 162 -9.13 18.14 -3.21
N ILE A 163 -8.24 17.15 -3.04
CA ILE A 163 -8.62 15.75 -2.97
C ILE A 163 -9.60 15.68 -1.80
N PRO A 164 -10.92 15.46 -2.04
CA PRO A 164 -11.88 15.47 -0.95
C PRO A 164 -11.56 14.27 -0.07
N ARG A 165 -10.80 14.51 1.01
CA ARG A 165 -10.66 13.51 2.07
C ARG A 165 -12.05 13.43 2.68
N LYS A 166 -12.82 12.41 2.31
CA LYS A 166 -14.10 12.13 2.95
C LYS A 166 -13.83 12.03 4.43
N ARG A 167 -14.23 13.06 5.18
CA ARG A 167 -14.00 13.14 6.61
C ARG A 167 -14.68 11.93 7.24
N PRO A 168 -13.97 11.13 8.06
CA PRO A 168 -14.62 10.01 8.71
C PRO A 168 -15.77 10.52 9.57
N ALA A 169 -16.91 9.83 9.53
CA ALA A 169 -18.15 10.27 10.18
C ALA A 169 -17.99 10.48 11.71
N TRP A 170 -17.00 9.84 12.33
CA TRP A 170 -16.72 9.92 13.76
C TRP A 170 -15.88 11.14 14.18
N ALA A 171 -15.30 11.91 13.25
CA ALA A 171 -14.53 13.09 13.61
C ALA A 171 -15.47 14.24 14.03
N LYS A 172 -15.51 14.61 15.31
CA LYS A 172 -16.27 15.78 15.82
C LYS A 172 -15.69 17.07 15.22
N LYS A 173 -16.51 18.02 14.76
CA LYS A 173 -16.04 19.34 14.29
C LYS A 173 -15.31 20.02 15.46
N ALA A 174 -14.08 20.48 15.25
CA ALA A 174 -13.44 21.35 16.23
C ALA A 174 -14.31 22.60 16.37
N ARG A 175 -14.73 22.94 17.59
CA ARG A 175 -15.45 24.19 17.84
C ARG A 175 -14.49 25.33 17.49
N PRO A 176 -14.92 26.36 16.73
CA PRO A 176 -14.13 27.57 16.60
C PRO A 176 -13.92 28.14 18.01
N VAL A 177 -12.66 28.34 18.40
CA VAL A 177 -12.33 29.11 19.59
C VAL A 177 -12.77 30.54 19.26
N SER A 178 -13.82 31.03 19.92
CA SER A 178 -14.22 32.43 19.79
C SER A 178 -13.05 33.28 20.30
N SER A 179 -12.41 34.02 19.41
CA SER A 179 -11.55 35.12 19.80
C SER A 179 -12.44 36.18 20.45
N THR A 180 -12.53 36.14 21.79
CA THR A 180 -12.95 37.31 22.56
C THR A 180 -11.86 38.35 22.41
N VAL A 181 -11.92 39.11 21.32
CA VAL A 181 -11.21 40.37 21.19
C VAL A 181 -11.89 41.32 22.16
N ALA A 182 -11.29 41.52 23.32
CA ALA A 182 -11.69 42.58 24.24
C ALA A 182 -11.57 43.92 23.50
N LYS A 183 -12.69 44.61 23.29
CA LYS A 183 -12.67 46.00 22.82
C LYS A 183 -12.03 46.87 23.92
N PRO A 184 -11.08 47.76 23.59
CA PRO A 184 -10.56 48.72 24.56
C PRO A 184 -11.66 49.73 24.89
N ASN A 185 -11.87 49.95 26.20
CA ASN A 185 -12.79 50.97 26.72
C ASN A 185 -12.34 52.36 26.26
N LEU A 186 -13.16 53.02 25.43
CA LEU A 186 -13.11 54.47 25.27
C LEU A 186 -14.08 55.09 26.30
N PRO A 187 -13.65 56.03 27.14
CA PRO A 187 -14.53 56.71 28.08
C PRO A 187 -15.56 57.59 27.34
N ALA A 188 -16.78 57.60 27.86
CA ALA A 188 -17.91 58.35 27.34
C ALA A 188 -17.65 59.86 27.35
N GLU A 189 -17.95 60.53 26.24
CA GLU A 189 -18.16 61.97 26.18
C GLU A 189 -19.33 62.34 27.12
N ASN A 190 -19.09 63.28 28.02
CA ASN A 190 -20.11 63.90 28.85
C ASN A 190 -21.01 64.81 27.98
N GLU A 191 -22.32 64.62 28.09
CA GLU A 191 -23.31 65.57 27.59
C GLU A 191 -23.48 66.75 28.57
N THR A 192 -23.57 67.96 27.98
CA THR A 192 -24.25 69.20 28.43
C THR A 192 -23.71 69.98 29.63
N GLU A 193 -23.12 71.16 29.38
CA GLU A 193 -23.72 72.52 29.47
C GLU A 193 -22.78 73.59 28.90
#